data_AF-A0A9X4H9X6-F1
#
_entry.id   AF-A0A9X4H9X6-F1
#
_cell.length_a   1.000
_cell.length_b   1.000
_cell.length_c   1.000
_cell.angle_alpha   90.00
_cell.angle_beta   90.00
_cell.angle_gamma   90.00
#
_symmetry.space_group_name_H-M   'P 1'
#
loop_
_entity.id
_entity.type
_entity.pdbx_description
1 polymer ?
#
loop_
_entity_poly.entity_id
_entity_poly.type
_entity_poly.pdbx_seq_one_letter_code
_entity_poly.pdbx_strand_id
1 'polypeptide(L)'
;MRSVELFAGAGGLAMGCEIAGFEHLAVVEWDKWACDTVRENQKRGYPLVRGWALHEGDVRSFDWSSIPQDIELLAGGPPCQPFSIGGKHKAHEDNRDMFPATVDIIRQLRPKAFIVENVKGLTRSKFANYFHYIQLQLEFPDVPLRINEDWGDHLSRLQIEKTSGKRKGKGLSYSVIPTLVNAANFGVPQKRERVFLVGFRDDLGVEWSFPTETHSYDALLHDQWVTGNYWKRHGLRRPKTPAKMAVRVAKLKQAGASLSTQAWRTVRDALQGLPDPESIEAKNFANHLYQSGARVYPGHTGSPLDLPAKTLKAGGHGVPGGENMLIKSDGSARYFTIRESARIQTFPDGFYFHGSWSETMRQLGNAVPVLLAQRVASSVAEQIAIAGLSRIAKNEALTKKKARMTAKVIPFNPLDKKNLGASVAEALLTKEVHQLAELSAFDGAGIYAIYYTGNFGAYAQVSRLNLNGKFMLPIYVGKAVPAGARVGANSEIPVGKVLYKRLKEHADSIRAAVNLNIEDFFCRFLVVDDIWIPLGESLIISRFTPVWNSLIDGFGNHNPGKGRHAGMRPRWDVLHPGREWAQRLADRPETQLRVAEDAATYLRVLPACLSDKFIEAEGE
;
A
#
# COMPACT_ATOMS: atom_id res chain seq x y z
N MET A 1 21.01 5.12 -13.04
CA MET A 1 20.64 5.88 -11.82
C MET A 1 21.30 5.19 -10.64
N ARG A 2 21.93 5.89 -9.69
CA ARG A 2 22.71 5.24 -8.62
C ARG A 2 21.80 4.72 -7.52
N SER A 3 22.03 3.49 -7.08
CA SER A 3 21.28 2.86 -5.99
C SER A 3 22.16 2.17 -4.96
N VAL A 4 21.56 1.84 -3.81
CA VAL A 4 22.10 0.84 -2.88
C VAL A 4 21.01 -0.17 -2.52
N GLU A 5 21.41 -1.40 -2.28
CA GLU A 5 20.52 -2.48 -1.83
C GLU A 5 20.89 -2.92 -0.40
N LEU A 6 19.89 -2.91 0.49
CA LEU A 6 19.98 -3.44 1.84
C LEU A 6 19.29 -4.81 1.92
N PHE A 7 19.86 -5.75 2.68
CA PHE A 7 19.25 -7.06 2.92
C PHE A 7 18.95 -7.80 1.60
N ALA A 8 19.94 -7.82 0.70
CA ALA A 8 19.73 -8.18 -0.70
C ALA A 8 19.20 -9.61 -0.91
N GLY A 9 19.45 -10.52 0.04
CA GLY A 9 19.24 -11.95 -0.11
C GLY A 9 19.90 -12.46 -1.40
N ALA A 10 19.21 -13.37 -2.10
CA ALA A 10 19.68 -13.82 -3.42
C ALA A 10 19.51 -12.78 -4.55
N GLY A 11 19.13 -11.53 -4.22
CA GLY A 11 19.11 -10.41 -5.16
C GLY A 11 17.80 -10.21 -5.91
N GLY A 12 16.67 -10.72 -5.42
CA GLY A 12 15.38 -10.61 -6.14
C GLY A 12 14.92 -9.16 -6.37
N LEU A 13 14.98 -8.33 -5.32
CA LEU A 13 14.65 -6.90 -5.40
C LEU A 13 15.74 -6.12 -6.16
N ALA A 14 17.00 -6.28 -5.75
CA ALA A 14 18.17 -5.72 -6.44
C ALA A 14 18.19 -5.95 -7.96
N MET A 15 17.86 -7.16 -8.43
CA MET A 15 17.81 -7.49 -9.85
C MET A 15 16.65 -6.78 -10.56
N GLY A 16 15.51 -6.63 -9.90
CA GLY A 16 14.41 -5.81 -10.42
C GLY A 16 14.82 -4.34 -10.58
N CYS A 17 15.59 -3.80 -9.63
CA CYS A 17 16.16 -2.46 -9.71
C CYS A 17 17.20 -2.34 -10.84
N GLU A 18 18.10 -3.31 -10.98
CA GLU A 18 19.09 -3.35 -12.08
C GLU A 18 18.40 -3.30 -13.44
N ILE A 19 17.38 -4.14 -13.66
CA ILE A 19 16.61 -4.19 -14.91
C ILE A 19 15.86 -2.87 -15.16
N ALA A 20 15.48 -2.15 -14.10
CA ALA A 20 14.86 -0.82 -14.21
C ALA A 20 15.85 0.31 -14.54
N GLY A 21 17.16 0.02 -14.66
CA GLY A 21 18.20 0.99 -15.01
C GLY A 21 18.91 1.62 -13.81
N PHE A 22 18.79 0.99 -12.63
CA PHE A 22 19.61 1.36 -11.47
C PHE A 22 20.96 0.64 -11.50
N GLU A 23 21.99 1.30 -10.99
CA GLU A 23 23.35 0.79 -10.84
C GLU A 23 23.70 0.81 -9.35
N HIS A 24 23.97 -0.37 -8.80
CA HIS A 24 24.19 -0.53 -7.36
C HIS A 24 25.62 -0.16 -6.95
N LEU A 25 25.75 0.91 -6.17
CA LEU A 25 27.01 1.33 -5.55
C LEU A 25 27.41 0.39 -4.40
N ALA A 26 26.44 -0.22 -3.74
CA ALA A 26 26.64 -1.23 -2.70
C ALA A 26 25.43 -2.18 -2.66
N VAL A 27 25.71 -3.47 -2.51
CA VAL A 27 24.72 -4.53 -2.25
C VAL A 27 25.15 -5.21 -0.96
N VAL A 28 24.39 -4.99 0.12
CA VAL A 28 24.77 -5.45 1.46
C VAL A 28 23.87 -6.60 1.91
N GLU A 29 24.48 -7.72 2.27
CA GLU A 29 23.79 -8.94 2.70
C GLU A 29 24.65 -9.68 3.74
N TRP A 30 24.06 -10.17 4.82
CA TRP A 30 24.82 -10.86 5.88
C TRP A 30 24.82 -12.39 5.73
N ASP A 31 23.87 -12.95 4.97
CA ASP A 31 23.69 -14.38 4.82
C ASP A 31 24.71 -14.91 3.81
N LYS A 32 25.62 -15.71 4.32
CA LYS A 32 26.70 -16.30 3.52
C LYS A 32 26.19 -17.05 2.28
N TRP A 33 25.10 -17.81 2.39
CA TRP A 33 24.58 -18.61 1.28
C TRP A 33 24.01 -17.72 0.16
N ALA A 34 23.29 -16.66 0.53
CA ALA A 34 22.84 -15.64 -0.41
C ALA A 34 24.02 -14.92 -1.08
N CYS A 35 25.05 -14.53 -0.32
CA CYS A 35 26.26 -13.92 -0.86
C CYS A 35 26.99 -14.86 -1.83
N ASP A 36 27.12 -16.14 -1.50
CA ASP A 36 27.77 -17.13 -2.36
C ASP A 36 26.95 -17.39 -3.64
N THR A 37 25.62 -17.32 -3.59
CA THR A 37 24.77 -17.30 -4.79
C THR A 37 25.12 -16.14 -5.72
N VAL A 38 25.26 -14.92 -5.18
CA VAL A 38 25.64 -13.75 -5.98
C VAL A 38 27.05 -13.92 -6.56
N ARG A 39 28.04 -14.28 -5.73
CA ARG A 39 29.43 -14.49 -6.16
C ARG A 39 29.56 -15.56 -7.23
N GLU A 40 28.82 -16.66 -7.12
CA GLU A 40 28.84 -17.73 -8.12
C GLU A 40 28.33 -17.22 -9.47
N ASN A 41 27.25 -16.43 -9.48
CA ASN A 41 26.77 -15.82 -10.71
C ASN A 41 27.73 -14.76 -11.27
N GLN A 42 28.42 -14.01 -10.41
CA GLN A 42 29.49 -13.08 -10.83
C GLN A 42 30.64 -13.84 -11.53
N LYS A 43 31.11 -14.94 -10.93
CA LYS A 43 32.14 -15.81 -11.52
C LYS A 43 31.70 -16.41 -12.86
N ARG A 44 30.42 -16.78 -12.97
CA ARG A 44 29.81 -17.27 -14.22
C ARG A 44 29.55 -16.16 -15.25
N GLY A 45 29.87 -14.90 -14.93
CA GLY A 45 29.71 -13.76 -15.83
C GLY A 45 28.25 -13.38 -16.06
N TYR A 46 27.34 -13.69 -15.14
CA TYR A 46 25.92 -13.41 -15.31
C TYR A 46 25.66 -11.89 -15.37
N PRO A 47 25.06 -11.34 -16.45
CA PRO A 47 25.09 -9.91 -16.73
C PRO A 47 24.52 -9.01 -15.62
N LEU A 48 23.42 -9.43 -14.99
CA LEU A 48 22.67 -8.61 -14.03
C LEU A 48 23.34 -8.46 -12.66
N VAL A 49 24.36 -9.25 -12.35
CA VAL A 49 25.06 -9.19 -11.04
C VAL A 49 26.55 -8.93 -11.17
N ARG A 50 27.09 -8.99 -12.40
CA ARG A 50 28.53 -8.87 -12.68
C ARG A 50 29.15 -7.60 -12.09
N GLY A 51 28.42 -6.49 -12.10
CA GLY A 51 28.88 -5.20 -11.61
C GLY A 51 28.60 -4.93 -10.13
N TRP A 52 27.91 -5.83 -9.42
CA TRP A 52 27.51 -5.55 -8.03
C TRP A 52 28.70 -5.50 -7.09
N ALA A 53 28.83 -4.37 -6.38
CA ALA A 53 29.68 -4.24 -5.22
C ALA A 53 29.04 -4.98 -4.03
N LEU A 54 29.21 -6.31 -3.99
CA LEU A 54 28.66 -7.16 -2.95
C LEU A 54 29.50 -7.05 -1.66
N HIS A 55 28.84 -6.71 -0.56
CA HIS A 55 29.42 -6.66 0.78
C HIS A 55 28.72 -7.68 1.68
N GLU A 56 29.46 -8.73 2.07
CA GLU A 56 28.98 -9.70 3.05
C GLU A 56 29.16 -9.12 4.46
N GLY A 57 28.06 -8.79 5.12
CA GLY A 57 28.11 -8.22 6.46
C GLY A 57 26.80 -7.59 6.92
N ASP A 58 26.80 -7.13 8.16
CA ASP A 58 25.67 -6.42 8.76
C ASP A 58 25.59 -4.99 8.20
N VAL A 59 24.40 -4.57 7.75
CA VAL A 59 24.16 -3.21 7.23
C VAL A 59 24.54 -2.12 8.24
N ARG A 60 24.51 -2.40 9.54
CA ARG A 60 24.89 -1.47 10.61
C ARG A 60 26.41 -1.26 10.70
N SER A 61 27.19 -2.21 10.17
CA SER A 61 28.66 -2.20 10.19
C SER A 61 29.28 -1.71 8.89
N PHE A 62 28.49 -1.59 7.82
CA PHE A 62 28.95 -1.06 6.54
C PHE A 62 29.25 0.44 6.63
N ASP A 63 30.35 0.88 6.04
CA ASP A 63 30.73 2.29 6.00
C ASP A 63 29.91 3.07 4.96
N TRP A 64 28.73 3.55 5.38
CA TRP A 64 27.86 4.35 4.53
C TRP A 64 28.42 5.73 4.17
N SER A 65 29.48 6.20 4.85
CA SER A 65 30.14 7.46 4.49
C SER A 65 30.92 7.36 3.18
N SER A 66 31.27 6.14 2.75
CA SER A 66 31.89 5.86 1.46
C SER A 66 30.93 6.02 0.27
N ILE A 67 29.61 6.04 0.52
CA ILE A 67 28.57 6.21 -0.49
C ILE A 67 28.20 7.69 -0.55
N PRO A 68 28.13 8.30 -1.75
CA PRO A 68 27.72 9.70 -1.88
C PRO A 68 26.30 9.90 -1.37
N GLN A 69 26.02 11.06 -0.78
CA GLN A 69 24.63 11.46 -0.50
C GLN A 69 23.87 11.77 -1.80
N ASP A 70 22.55 11.95 -1.69
CA ASP A 70 21.65 12.30 -2.79
C ASP A 70 21.64 11.26 -3.94
N ILE A 71 21.82 9.97 -3.61
CA ILE A 71 21.63 8.88 -4.57
C ILE A 71 20.18 8.82 -5.06
N GLU A 72 19.94 8.15 -6.18
CA GLU A 72 18.60 8.07 -6.74
C GLU A 72 17.69 7.12 -5.94
N LEU A 73 18.20 5.97 -5.51
CA LEU A 73 17.38 4.94 -4.86
C LEU A 73 18.10 4.24 -3.70
N LEU A 74 17.39 4.02 -2.61
CA LEU A 74 17.71 2.98 -1.63
C LEU A 74 16.61 1.91 -1.67
N ALA A 75 16.97 0.64 -1.77
CA ALA A 75 15.99 -0.44 -1.75
C ALA A 75 16.37 -1.53 -0.75
N GLY A 76 15.40 -2.25 -0.19
CA GLY A 76 15.67 -3.37 0.69
C GLY A 76 14.44 -3.97 1.37
N GLY A 77 14.60 -5.19 1.88
CA GLY A 77 13.57 -5.90 2.64
C GLY A 77 14.01 -6.13 4.08
N PRO A 78 13.96 -5.11 4.96
CA PRO A 78 14.43 -5.25 6.34
C PRO A 78 13.65 -6.37 7.05
N PRO A 79 14.34 -7.33 7.69
CA PRO A 79 13.66 -8.32 8.51
C PRO A 79 12.86 -7.62 9.60
N CYS A 80 11.61 -8.05 9.75
CA CYS A 80 10.70 -7.55 10.76
C CYS A 80 10.26 -8.74 11.60
N GLN A 81 10.74 -8.83 12.84
CA GLN A 81 10.17 -9.77 13.79
C GLN A 81 9.14 -9.07 14.67
N PRO A 82 7.96 -9.68 14.86
CA PRO A 82 6.93 -9.08 15.67
C PRO A 82 7.32 -9.15 17.14
N PHE A 83 7.33 -8.00 17.80
CA PHE A 83 7.34 -7.89 19.25
C PHE A 83 6.42 -8.93 19.89
N SER A 84 6.86 -9.50 21.00
CA SER A 84 5.95 -10.04 22.01
C SER A 84 5.13 -8.86 22.56
N ILE A 85 4.00 -8.56 21.91
CA ILE A 85 2.98 -7.62 22.39
C ILE A 85 2.21 -8.30 23.53
N GLY A 86 2.94 -8.65 24.59
CA GLY A 86 2.51 -9.51 25.68
C GLY A 86 3.44 -9.36 26.88
N GLY A 87 3.59 -8.14 27.38
CA GLY A 87 4.17 -7.85 28.69
C GLY A 87 5.70 -7.86 28.79
N LYS A 88 6.19 -6.94 29.62
CA LYS A 88 7.58 -6.77 30.11
C LYS A 88 8.57 -6.09 29.16
N HIS A 89 8.64 -4.76 29.26
CA HIS A 89 9.83 -3.88 29.41
C HIS A 89 11.24 -4.33 28.93
N LYS A 90 11.39 -5.11 27.86
CA LYS A 90 12.70 -5.42 27.24
C LYS A 90 12.67 -5.45 25.71
N ALA A 91 11.77 -4.67 25.09
CA ALA A 91 11.59 -4.63 23.64
C ALA A 91 12.66 -3.79 22.89
N HIS A 92 13.48 -3.00 23.60
CA HIS A 92 14.45 -2.10 22.95
C HIS A 92 15.73 -2.81 22.45
N GLU A 93 15.96 -4.08 22.83
CA GLU A 93 17.20 -4.82 22.55
C GLU A 93 17.05 -5.93 21.49
N ASP A 94 15.90 -6.05 20.81
CA ASP A 94 15.77 -7.08 19.76
C ASP A 94 16.56 -6.68 18.49
N ASN A 95 17.80 -7.17 18.44
CA ASN A 95 18.74 -7.02 17.32
C ASN A 95 18.22 -7.54 15.96
N ARG A 96 16.98 -8.03 15.86
CA ARG A 96 16.37 -8.56 14.64
C ARG A 96 15.42 -7.59 13.95
N ASP A 97 15.05 -6.49 14.61
CA ASP A 97 14.30 -5.40 13.96
C ASP A 97 15.26 -4.43 13.24
N MET A 98 15.15 -4.38 11.91
CA MET A 98 16.08 -3.64 11.07
C MET A 98 15.48 -2.36 10.46
N PHE A 99 14.26 -2.00 10.83
CA PHE A 99 13.68 -0.71 10.43
C PHE A 99 14.48 0.50 10.96
N PRO A 100 14.93 0.54 12.24
CA PRO A 100 15.76 1.64 12.72
C PRO A 100 17.04 1.82 11.91
N ALA A 101 17.76 0.73 11.63
CA ALA A 101 18.96 0.77 10.80
C ALA A 101 18.66 1.26 9.37
N THR A 102 17.56 0.81 8.78
CA THR A 102 17.12 1.27 7.45
C THR A 102 16.87 2.79 7.44
N VAL A 103 16.18 3.31 8.46
CA VAL A 103 15.88 4.75 8.60
C VAL A 103 17.15 5.56 8.83
N ASP A 104 18.10 5.05 9.61
CA ASP A 104 19.41 5.69 9.82
C ASP A 104 20.19 5.80 8.51
N ILE A 105 20.17 4.77 7.67
CA ILE A 105 20.85 4.78 6.36
C ILE A 105 20.14 5.73 5.39
N ILE A 106 18.80 5.77 5.38
CA ILE A 106 18.03 6.78 4.62
C ILE A 106 18.42 8.19 5.05
N ARG A 107 18.56 8.45 6.36
CA ARG A 107 18.99 9.75 6.89
C ARG A 107 20.38 10.13 6.40
N GLN A 108 21.32 9.20 6.43
CA GLN A 108 22.71 9.42 6.02
C GLN A 108 22.83 9.67 4.52
N LEU A 109 22.22 8.82 3.68
CA LEU A 109 22.36 8.86 2.23
C LEU A 109 21.41 9.85 1.55
N ARG A 110 20.33 10.25 2.24
CA ARG A 110 19.30 11.17 1.73
C ARG A 110 18.81 10.80 0.32
N PRO A 111 18.45 9.53 0.03
CA PRO A 111 18.13 9.12 -1.33
C PRO A 111 16.93 9.91 -1.91
N LYS A 112 16.85 10.07 -3.22
CA LYS A 112 15.71 10.73 -3.88
C LYS A 112 14.41 9.94 -3.70
N ALA A 113 14.51 8.62 -3.73
CA ALA A 113 13.43 7.72 -3.37
C ALA A 113 13.94 6.49 -2.59
N PHE A 114 13.03 5.79 -1.92
CA PHE A 114 13.31 4.47 -1.37
C PHE A 114 12.20 3.47 -1.68
N ILE A 115 12.56 2.18 -1.73
CA ILE A 115 11.64 1.04 -1.85
C ILE A 115 11.91 0.08 -0.70
N VAL A 116 10.99 0.01 0.26
CA VAL A 116 11.06 -0.95 1.37
C VAL A 116 9.99 -2.02 1.18
N GLU A 117 10.38 -3.29 1.15
CA GLU A 117 9.47 -4.43 1.03
C GLU A 117 9.27 -5.15 2.37
N ASN A 118 8.06 -5.65 2.62
CA ASN A 118 7.79 -6.55 3.73
C ASN A 118 6.59 -7.47 3.51
N VAL A 119 6.39 -8.40 4.46
CA VAL A 119 5.27 -9.37 4.43
C VAL A 119 3.93 -8.71 4.77
N LYS A 120 2.84 -9.23 4.19
CA LYS A 120 1.44 -8.84 4.55
C LYS A 120 1.15 -8.93 6.06
N GLY A 121 1.87 -9.76 6.79
CA GLY A 121 1.74 -9.87 8.24
C GLY A 121 1.84 -8.53 8.98
N LEU A 122 2.62 -7.59 8.44
CA LEU A 122 2.84 -6.26 9.00
C LEU A 122 1.57 -5.37 9.01
N THR A 123 0.61 -5.62 8.12
CA THR A 123 -0.64 -4.84 8.03
C THR A 123 -1.77 -5.38 8.91
N ARG A 124 -1.50 -6.38 9.76
CA ARG A 124 -2.53 -6.93 10.66
C ARG A 124 -2.83 -5.93 11.77
N SER A 125 -4.09 -5.88 12.22
CA SER A 125 -4.56 -4.95 13.26
C SER A 125 -3.68 -4.94 14.52
N LYS A 126 -3.20 -6.10 14.97
CA LYS A 126 -2.28 -6.20 16.12
C LYS A 126 -0.96 -5.45 15.98
N PHE A 127 -0.55 -5.09 14.77
CA PHE A 127 0.66 -4.33 14.48
C PHE A 127 0.37 -2.93 13.97
N ALA A 128 -0.87 -2.43 14.04
CA ALA A 128 -1.24 -1.14 13.46
C ALA A 128 -0.38 0.01 13.99
N ASN A 129 -0.16 0.08 15.31
CA ASN A 129 0.69 1.12 15.92
C ASN A 129 2.13 1.02 15.46
N TYR A 130 2.67 -0.19 15.37
CA TYR A 130 4.05 -0.40 14.93
C TYR A 130 4.23 -0.12 13.44
N PHE A 131 3.27 -0.52 12.61
CA PHE A 131 3.28 -0.20 11.18
C PHE A 131 3.18 1.31 10.94
N HIS A 132 2.35 2.01 11.72
CA HIS A 132 2.27 3.46 11.69
C HIS A 132 3.58 4.12 12.15
N TYR A 133 4.21 3.59 13.20
CA TYR A 133 5.53 4.03 13.66
C TYR A 133 6.59 3.91 12.56
N ILE A 134 6.67 2.77 11.88
CA ILE A 134 7.56 2.57 10.72
C ILE A 134 7.31 3.62 9.64
N GLN A 135 6.05 3.85 9.27
CA GLN A 135 5.70 4.86 8.25
C GLN A 135 6.20 6.24 8.62
N LEU A 136 6.00 6.65 9.88
CA LEU A 136 6.43 7.97 10.34
C LEU A 136 7.95 8.09 10.46
N GLN A 137 8.66 7.03 10.87
CA GLN A 137 10.13 7.04 10.86
C GLN A 137 10.70 7.19 9.44
N LEU A 138 10.10 6.50 8.47
CA LEU A 138 10.47 6.60 7.06
C LEU A 138 10.12 7.97 6.46
N GLU A 139 9.02 8.58 6.90
CA GLU A 139 8.60 9.92 6.49
C GLU A 139 9.47 11.02 7.10
N PHE A 140 9.88 10.87 8.37
CA PHE A 140 10.69 11.85 9.12
C PHE A 140 12.00 11.26 9.64
N PRO A 141 12.93 10.85 8.75
CA PRO A 141 14.20 10.26 9.17
C PRO A 141 15.04 11.22 10.02
N ASP A 142 14.88 12.54 9.87
CA ASP A 142 15.56 13.59 10.67
C ASP A 142 15.06 13.72 12.12
N VAL A 143 14.13 12.86 12.54
CA VAL A 143 13.70 12.72 13.93
C VAL A 143 14.21 11.37 14.44
N PRO A 144 15.48 11.29 14.91
CA PRO A 144 16.02 10.04 15.43
C PRO A 144 15.43 9.71 16.80
N LEU A 145 15.47 8.43 17.16
CA LEU A 145 15.22 7.95 18.52
C LEU A 145 16.30 8.51 19.46
N ARG A 146 15.90 9.05 20.61
CA ARG A 146 16.83 9.58 21.62
C ARG A 146 17.36 8.48 22.53
N ILE A 147 18.52 8.73 23.14
CA ILE A 147 19.06 7.84 24.18
C ILE A 147 18.04 7.75 25.32
N ASN A 148 17.71 6.52 25.74
CA ASN A 148 16.71 6.19 26.77
C ASN A 148 15.26 6.55 26.43
N GLU A 149 14.91 6.76 25.17
CA GLU A 149 13.53 6.96 24.72
C GLU A 149 12.89 5.63 24.31
N ASP A 150 11.67 5.35 24.82
CA ASP A 150 10.89 4.20 24.33
C ASP A 150 10.26 4.51 22.96
N TRP A 151 10.03 3.47 22.15
CA TRP A 151 9.45 3.64 20.82
C TRP A 151 8.06 4.30 20.85
N GLY A 152 7.29 4.14 21.93
CA GLY A 152 5.99 4.81 22.11
C GLY A 152 6.12 6.34 22.30
N ASP A 153 7.14 6.77 23.04
CA ASP A 153 7.46 8.20 23.20
C ASP A 153 7.98 8.78 21.88
N HIS A 154 8.81 8.02 21.17
CA HIS A 154 9.29 8.41 19.85
C HIS A 154 8.16 8.51 18.83
N LEU A 155 7.23 7.55 18.82
CA LEU A 155 6.01 7.60 18.01
C LEU A 155 5.23 8.88 18.29
N SER A 156 5.07 9.25 19.56
CA SER A 156 4.37 10.47 19.95
C SER A 156 5.07 11.72 19.39
N ARG A 157 6.42 11.80 19.45
CA ARG A 157 7.18 12.88 18.82
C ARG A 157 7.04 12.92 17.30
N LEU A 158 7.05 11.77 16.64
CA LEU A 158 6.86 11.67 15.20
C LEU A 158 5.46 12.12 14.77
N GLN A 159 4.43 11.83 15.56
CA GLN A 159 3.06 12.32 15.33
C GLN A 159 2.96 13.84 15.52
N ILE A 160 3.65 14.37 16.54
CA ILE A 160 3.77 15.83 16.72
C ILE A 160 4.52 16.43 15.52
N GLU A 161 5.58 15.80 15.03
CA GLU A 161 6.30 16.28 13.83
C GLU A 161 5.38 16.34 12.61
N LYS A 162 4.66 15.24 12.34
CA LYS A 162 3.68 15.13 11.25
C LYS A 162 2.61 16.23 11.28
N THR A 163 2.10 16.53 12.47
CA THR A 163 0.98 17.47 12.65
C THR A 163 1.43 18.93 12.78
N SER A 164 2.61 19.18 13.33
CA SER A 164 3.11 20.54 13.56
C SER A 164 3.37 21.33 12.29
N GLY A 165 3.65 20.66 11.17
CA GLY A 165 4.03 21.30 9.89
C GLY A 165 5.36 22.08 9.96
N LYS A 166 6.00 22.20 11.13
CA LYS A 166 7.15 23.07 11.39
C LYS A 166 8.39 22.68 10.57
N ARG A 167 8.56 21.38 10.25
CA ARG A 167 9.61 20.89 9.35
C ARG A 167 9.14 20.50 7.95
N LYS A 168 7.87 20.71 7.59
CA LYS A 168 7.40 20.38 6.22
C LYS A 168 8.07 21.35 5.24
N GLY A 169 9.17 20.90 4.62
CA GLY A 169 10.08 21.73 3.81
C GLY A 169 11.32 22.30 4.54
N LYS A 170 11.54 21.98 5.83
CA LYS A 170 12.75 22.32 6.59
C LYS A 170 13.38 21.04 7.16
N GLY A 171 14.25 20.40 6.38
CA GLY A 171 14.90 19.12 6.73
C GLY A 171 14.64 18.04 5.69
N LEU A 172 15.06 16.82 5.99
CA LEU A 172 14.82 15.62 5.18
C LEU A 172 13.48 14.99 5.55
N SER A 173 12.54 14.97 4.60
CA SER A 173 11.26 14.29 4.73
C SER A 173 10.83 13.62 3.42
N TYR A 174 9.95 12.63 3.51
CA TYR A 174 9.51 11.81 2.38
C TYR A 174 8.00 11.64 2.34
N SER A 175 7.43 11.73 1.13
CA SER A 175 6.07 11.28 0.87
C SER A 175 6.06 9.75 0.76
N VAL A 176 5.59 9.07 1.81
CA VAL A 176 5.61 7.60 1.92
C VAL A 176 4.24 7.01 1.62
N ILE A 177 4.19 6.08 0.68
CA ILE A 177 2.98 5.38 0.27
C ILE A 177 3.12 3.87 0.57
N PRO A 178 2.36 3.35 1.55
CA PRO A 178 2.24 1.91 1.78
C PRO A 178 1.25 1.29 0.79
N THR A 179 1.58 0.15 0.17
CA THR A 179 0.66 -0.57 -0.72
C THR A 179 0.78 -2.07 -0.52
N LEU A 180 -0.34 -2.73 -0.21
CA LEU A 180 -0.45 -4.19 -0.19
C LEU A 180 -0.81 -4.68 -1.59
N VAL A 181 0.03 -5.54 -2.15
CA VAL A 181 -0.13 -6.08 -3.51
C VAL A 181 -0.08 -7.60 -3.52
N ASN A 182 -0.74 -8.21 -4.50
CA ASN A 182 -0.56 -9.62 -4.84
C ASN A 182 0.26 -9.73 -6.13
N ALA A 183 1.41 -10.40 -6.06
CA ALA A 183 2.32 -10.57 -7.20
C ALA A 183 1.64 -11.14 -8.46
N ALA A 184 0.63 -12.00 -8.29
CA ALA A 184 -0.15 -12.54 -9.41
C ALA A 184 -0.80 -11.45 -10.29
N ASN A 185 -1.19 -10.33 -9.68
CA ASN A 185 -1.78 -9.19 -10.40
C ASN A 185 -0.76 -8.41 -11.26
N PHE A 186 0.53 -8.75 -11.14
CA PHE A 186 1.63 -8.14 -11.88
C PHE A 186 2.35 -9.13 -12.81
N GLY A 187 1.73 -10.28 -13.08
CA GLY A 187 2.24 -11.29 -14.01
C GLY A 187 3.21 -12.30 -13.42
N VAL A 188 3.43 -12.26 -12.10
CA VAL A 188 4.20 -13.30 -11.40
C VAL A 188 3.32 -14.56 -11.29
N PRO A 189 3.81 -15.75 -11.65
CA PRO A 189 3.05 -17.01 -11.56
C PRO A 189 2.93 -17.54 -10.11
N GLN A 190 2.69 -16.64 -9.16
CA GLN A 190 2.59 -16.92 -7.74
C GLN A 190 1.61 -15.96 -7.05
N LYS A 191 0.71 -16.51 -6.23
CA LYS A 191 -0.07 -15.74 -5.27
C LYS A 191 0.83 -15.43 -4.07
N ARG A 192 1.40 -14.23 -4.05
CA ARG A 192 2.31 -13.74 -3.01
C ARG A 192 1.93 -12.32 -2.64
N GLU A 193 1.39 -12.17 -1.44
CA GLU A 193 0.98 -10.86 -0.94
C GLU A 193 2.13 -10.18 -0.20
N ARG A 194 2.47 -8.95 -0.58
CA ARG A 194 3.56 -8.14 -0.03
C ARG A 194 3.17 -6.69 0.12
N VAL A 195 3.79 -6.04 1.09
CA VAL A 195 3.62 -4.63 1.38
C VAL A 195 4.85 -3.91 0.87
N PHE A 196 4.67 -2.90 0.06
CA PHE A 196 5.72 -1.98 -0.33
C PHE A 196 5.49 -0.66 0.38
N LEU A 197 6.53 -0.10 0.99
CA LEU A 197 6.58 1.28 1.43
C LEU A 197 7.52 2.02 0.49
N VAL A 198 6.95 2.82 -0.41
CA VAL A 198 7.71 3.61 -1.38
C VAL A 198 7.68 5.06 -0.94
N GLY A 199 8.86 5.66 -0.78
CA GLY A 199 9.00 7.05 -0.38
C GLY A 199 9.69 7.89 -1.45
N PHE A 200 9.18 9.08 -1.73
CA PHE A 200 9.87 10.10 -2.52
C PHE A 200 10.21 11.28 -1.63
N ARG A 201 11.41 11.82 -1.78
CA ARG A 201 11.84 12.97 -1.00
C ARG A 201 10.99 14.19 -1.33
N ASP A 202 10.51 14.89 -0.31
CA ASP A 202 9.48 15.93 -0.46
C ASP A 202 9.92 17.10 -1.36
N ASP A 203 11.22 17.41 -1.39
CA ASP A 203 11.80 18.48 -2.21
C ASP A 203 11.67 18.22 -3.73
N LEU A 204 11.44 16.97 -4.12
CA LEU A 204 11.23 16.60 -5.52
C LEU A 204 9.82 16.94 -6.02
N GLY A 205 8.86 17.11 -5.11
CA GLY A 205 7.46 17.38 -5.47
C GLY A 205 6.83 16.30 -6.35
N VAL A 206 7.25 15.04 -6.18
CA VAL A 206 6.73 13.90 -6.93
C VAL A 206 5.33 13.56 -6.46
N GLU A 207 4.41 13.40 -7.41
CA GLU A 207 3.09 12.83 -7.18
C GLU A 207 3.06 11.43 -7.78
N TRP A 208 3.08 10.41 -6.91
CA TRP A 208 3.16 9.02 -7.34
C TRP A 208 2.03 8.19 -6.76
N SER A 209 1.61 7.18 -7.52
CA SER A 209 0.74 6.10 -7.06
C SER A 209 1.35 4.78 -7.48
N PHE A 210 1.07 3.72 -6.73
CA PHE A 210 1.54 2.39 -7.08
C PHE A 210 1.10 1.98 -8.51
N PRO A 211 1.96 1.29 -9.30
CA PRO A 211 1.62 0.84 -10.64
C PRO A 211 0.31 0.06 -10.71
N THR A 212 -0.44 0.25 -11.79
CA THR A 212 -1.70 -0.44 -12.00
C THR A 212 -1.50 -1.95 -12.18
N GLU A 213 -2.47 -2.72 -11.72
CA GLU A 213 -2.48 -4.17 -11.90
C GLU A 213 -2.60 -4.50 -13.40
N THR A 214 -1.75 -5.40 -13.87
CA THR A 214 -1.67 -5.78 -15.30
C THR A 214 -2.37 -7.11 -15.58
N HIS A 215 -2.59 -7.92 -14.54
CA HIS A 215 -3.17 -9.26 -14.66
C HIS A 215 -4.30 -9.48 -13.65
N SER A 216 -5.25 -10.35 -13.97
CA SER A 216 -6.36 -10.68 -13.07
C SER A 216 -6.77 -12.16 -13.11
N TYR A 217 -7.42 -12.60 -12.03
CA TYR A 217 -8.02 -13.93 -11.96
C TYR A 217 -9.19 -14.09 -12.94
N ASP A 218 -9.97 -13.02 -13.14
CA ASP A 218 -11.09 -13.04 -14.08
C ASP A 218 -10.62 -13.23 -15.52
N ALA A 219 -9.52 -12.57 -15.90
CA ALA A 219 -8.89 -12.80 -17.19
C ALA A 219 -8.40 -14.24 -17.36
N LEU A 220 -7.85 -14.86 -16.30
CA LEU A 220 -7.47 -16.29 -16.34
C LEU A 220 -8.70 -17.20 -16.50
N LEU A 221 -9.77 -16.97 -15.76
CA LEU A 221 -11.00 -17.78 -15.88
C LEU A 221 -11.67 -17.61 -17.25
N HIS A 222 -11.63 -16.40 -17.80
CA HIS A 222 -12.11 -16.12 -19.15
C HIS A 222 -11.29 -16.87 -20.21
N ASP A 223 -9.96 -16.83 -20.09
CA ASP A 223 -9.01 -17.53 -20.95
C ASP A 223 -9.15 -19.07 -20.86
N GLN A 224 -9.36 -19.60 -19.66
CA GLN A 224 -9.59 -21.03 -19.41
C GLN A 224 -10.96 -21.52 -19.90
N TRP A 225 -12.04 -20.85 -19.53
CA TRP A 225 -13.37 -21.46 -19.61
C TRP A 225 -14.30 -20.80 -20.60
N VAL A 226 -14.13 -19.49 -20.87
CA VAL A 226 -14.96 -18.77 -21.85
C VAL A 226 -14.39 -18.98 -23.25
N THR A 227 -13.12 -18.62 -23.47
CA THR A 227 -12.46 -18.78 -24.79
C THR A 227 -11.86 -20.16 -24.97
N GLY A 228 -11.29 -20.74 -23.91
CA GLY A 228 -10.56 -22.02 -23.98
C GLY A 228 -9.16 -21.90 -24.57
N ASN A 229 -8.67 -20.68 -24.80
CA ASN A 229 -7.34 -20.41 -25.37
C ASN A 229 -6.22 -20.93 -24.48
N TYR A 230 -6.38 -20.86 -23.15
CA TYR A 230 -5.46 -21.48 -22.18
C TYR A 230 -5.20 -22.95 -22.48
N TRP A 231 -6.26 -23.76 -22.62
CA TRP A 231 -6.09 -25.20 -22.83
C TRP A 231 -5.49 -25.49 -24.20
N LYS A 232 -5.90 -24.75 -25.22
CA LYS A 232 -5.38 -24.86 -26.59
C LYS A 232 -3.87 -24.58 -26.64
N ARG A 233 -3.40 -23.49 -26.01
CA ARG A 233 -1.95 -23.13 -26.03
C ARG A 233 -1.07 -24.13 -25.30
N HIS A 234 -1.62 -24.91 -24.37
CA HIS A 234 -0.91 -25.98 -23.67
C HIS A 234 -1.13 -27.36 -24.29
N GLY A 235 -1.84 -27.47 -25.43
CA GLY A 235 -2.12 -28.75 -26.07
C GLY A 235 -3.03 -29.67 -25.25
N LEU A 236 -3.85 -29.12 -24.36
CA LEU A 236 -4.72 -29.87 -23.45
C LEU A 236 -6.18 -29.84 -23.91
N ARG A 237 -6.89 -30.95 -23.68
CA ARG A 237 -8.35 -30.97 -23.81
C ARG A 237 -8.96 -30.16 -22.67
N ARG A 238 -9.81 -29.18 -23.01
CA ARG A 238 -10.54 -28.38 -22.01
C ARG A 238 -11.38 -29.30 -21.09
N PRO A 239 -11.18 -29.24 -19.76
CA PRO A 239 -11.99 -30.02 -18.81
C PRO A 239 -13.43 -29.51 -18.74
N LYS A 240 -14.27 -30.17 -17.92
CA LYS A 240 -15.55 -29.56 -17.50
C LYS A 240 -15.26 -28.46 -16.48
N THR A 241 -15.97 -27.33 -16.59
CA THR A 241 -15.83 -26.20 -15.66
C THR A 241 -16.16 -26.66 -14.23
N PRO A 242 -15.27 -26.44 -13.24
CA PRO A 242 -15.54 -26.79 -11.85
C PRO A 242 -16.75 -26.05 -11.28
N ALA A 243 -17.60 -26.75 -10.50
CA ALA A 243 -18.82 -26.19 -9.93
C ALA A 243 -18.59 -24.89 -9.13
N LYS A 244 -17.49 -24.81 -8.38
CA LYS A 244 -17.10 -23.63 -7.58
C LYS A 244 -16.90 -22.35 -8.40
N MET A 245 -16.57 -22.46 -9.68
CA MET A 245 -16.33 -21.31 -10.56
C MET A 245 -17.37 -21.15 -11.67
N ALA A 246 -18.33 -22.08 -11.79
CA ALA A 246 -19.34 -22.08 -12.85
C ALA A 246 -20.14 -20.76 -12.91
N VAL A 247 -20.59 -20.25 -11.76
CA VAL A 247 -21.34 -18.98 -11.68
C VAL A 247 -20.48 -17.80 -12.14
N ARG A 248 -19.21 -17.75 -11.73
CA ARG A 248 -18.29 -16.66 -12.10
C ARG A 248 -17.98 -16.69 -13.59
N VAL A 249 -17.72 -17.88 -14.14
CA VAL A 249 -17.51 -18.09 -15.58
C VAL A 249 -18.75 -17.72 -16.40
N ALA A 250 -19.95 -18.07 -15.94
CA ALA A 250 -21.19 -17.69 -16.61
C ALA A 250 -21.37 -16.17 -16.69
N LYS A 251 -21.06 -15.43 -15.61
CA LYS A 251 -21.06 -13.96 -15.59
C LYS A 251 -20.03 -13.37 -16.56
N LEU A 252 -18.81 -13.90 -16.58
CA LEU A 252 -17.77 -13.47 -17.52
C LEU A 252 -18.18 -13.69 -18.98
N LYS A 253 -18.88 -14.80 -19.28
CA LYS A 253 -19.41 -15.07 -20.62
C LYS A 253 -20.50 -14.06 -21.04
N GLN A 254 -21.30 -13.58 -20.09
CA GLN A 254 -22.36 -12.59 -20.35
C GLN A 254 -21.81 -11.16 -20.50
N ALA A 255 -20.71 -10.82 -19.83
CA ALA A 255 -20.16 -9.47 -19.79
C ALA A 255 -19.48 -8.99 -21.10
N GLY A 256 -19.24 -9.87 -22.08
CA GLY A 256 -18.60 -9.51 -23.35
C GLY A 256 -17.07 -9.35 -23.24
N ALA A 257 -16.40 -9.29 -24.41
CA ALA A 257 -15.02 -9.73 -24.61
C ALA A 257 -13.86 -8.77 -24.22
N SER A 258 -14.08 -7.71 -23.45
CA SER A 258 -12.99 -6.77 -23.14
C SER A 258 -12.67 -6.72 -21.64
N LEU A 259 -11.75 -7.58 -21.22
CA LEU A 259 -11.04 -7.42 -19.95
C LEU A 259 -9.79 -6.59 -20.22
N SER A 260 -9.60 -5.49 -19.49
CA SER A 260 -8.44 -4.60 -19.61
C SER A 260 -7.13 -5.21 -19.08
N THR A 261 -7.20 -6.37 -18.43
CA THR A 261 -6.06 -7.07 -17.81
C THR A 261 -5.78 -8.40 -18.48
N GLN A 262 -4.53 -8.85 -18.41
CA GLN A 262 -4.10 -10.15 -18.90
C GLN A 262 -4.44 -11.28 -17.91
N ALA A 263 -4.50 -12.52 -18.41
CA ALA A 263 -4.72 -13.69 -17.56
C ALA A 263 -3.56 -13.88 -16.58
N TRP A 264 -3.83 -14.06 -15.28
CA TRP A 264 -2.83 -14.51 -14.31
C TRP A 264 -1.99 -15.67 -14.87
N ARG A 265 -0.66 -15.59 -14.71
CA ARG A 265 0.24 -16.68 -15.12
C ARG A 265 0.13 -17.87 -14.16
N THR A 266 0.09 -19.07 -14.71
CA THR A 266 -0.04 -20.30 -13.93
C THR A 266 1.32 -20.94 -13.66
N VAL A 267 1.35 -21.93 -12.77
CA VAL A 267 2.54 -22.79 -12.62
C VAL A 267 2.91 -23.43 -13.96
N ARG A 268 1.92 -23.92 -14.72
CA ARG A 268 2.15 -24.48 -16.05
C ARG A 268 2.81 -23.50 -17.01
N ASP A 269 2.38 -22.24 -17.02
CA ASP A 269 3.04 -21.18 -17.82
C ASP A 269 4.50 -21.00 -17.39
N ALA A 270 4.78 -21.01 -16.08
CA ALA A 270 6.13 -20.82 -15.54
C ALA A 270 7.09 -21.98 -15.87
N LEU A 271 6.57 -23.22 -15.88
CA LEU A 271 7.37 -24.43 -16.08
C LEU A 271 7.56 -24.79 -17.56
N GLN A 272 6.92 -24.06 -18.48
CA GLN A 272 7.00 -24.35 -19.90
C GLN A 272 8.46 -24.42 -20.38
N GLY A 273 8.80 -25.50 -21.10
CA GLY A 273 10.14 -25.74 -21.63
C GLY A 273 11.15 -26.34 -20.63
N LEU A 274 10.78 -26.59 -19.36
CA LEU A 274 11.56 -27.48 -18.50
C LEU A 274 11.10 -28.93 -18.72
N PRO A 275 12.04 -29.89 -18.84
CA PRO A 275 11.70 -31.31 -18.87
C PRO A 275 11.16 -31.76 -17.50
N ASP A 276 10.69 -33.01 -17.41
CA ASP A 276 10.41 -33.59 -16.10
C ASP A 276 11.74 -33.69 -15.32
N PRO A 277 11.82 -33.24 -14.05
CA PRO A 277 13.07 -33.30 -13.28
C PRO A 277 13.59 -34.72 -13.02
N GLU A 278 12.79 -35.76 -13.25
CA GLU A 278 13.19 -37.16 -13.18
C GLU A 278 13.79 -37.67 -14.51
N SER A 279 13.73 -36.87 -15.59
CA SER A 279 14.23 -37.24 -16.92
C SER A 279 15.74 -37.03 -17.08
N ILE A 280 16.32 -37.64 -18.11
CA ILE A 280 17.75 -37.49 -18.42
C ILE A 280 18.05 -36.06 -18.87
N GLU A 281 17.15 -35.45 -19.63
CA GLU A 281 17.28 -34.09 -20.17
C GLU A 281 17.33 -33.03 -19.06
N ALA A 282 16.75 -33.29 -17.89
CA ALA A 282 16.79 -32.38 -16.74
C ALA A 282 18.21 -32.03 -16.29
N LYS A 283 19.19 -32.92 -16.53
CA LYS A 283 20.61 -32.68 -16.22
C LYS A 283 21.21 -31.50 -16.98
N ASN A 284 20.61 -31.10 -18.10
CA ASN A 284 21.05 -29.94 -18.87
C ASN A 284 20.60 -28.59 -18.27
N PHE A 285 19.75 -28.61 -17.23
CA PHE A 285 19.19 -27.41 -16.61
C PHE A 285 19.77 -27.21 -15.20
N ALA A 286 20.49 -26.10 -15.02
CA ALA A 286 21.09 -25.77 -13.73
C ALA A 286 20.04 -25.62 -12.61
N ASN A 287 20.32 -26.28 -11.48
CA ASN A 287 19.45 -26.40 -10.32
C ASN A 287 18.08 -27.07 -10.57
N HIS A 288 17.92 -27.88 -11.62
CA HIS A 288 16.69 -28.60 -11.93
C HIS A 288 16.75 -30.08 -11.51
N LEU A 289 17.05 -30.32 -10.23
CA LEU A 289 17.19 -31.67 -9.68
C LEU A 289 15.92 -32.08 -8.94
N TYR A 290 15.45 -33.31 -9.20
CA TYR A 290 14.31 -33.90 -8.51
C TYR A 290 14.56 -34.01 -6.99
N GLN A 291 13.53 -33.68 -6.21
CA GLN A 291 13.53 -33.79 -4.76
C GLN A 291 12.36 -34.68 -4.31
N SER A 292 12.70 -35.82 -3.71
CA SER A 292 11.73 -36.79 -3.18
C SER A 292 11.20 -36.36 -1.80
N GLY A 293 10.20 -37.10 -1.30
CA GLY A 293 9.70 -36.95 0.07
C GLY A 293 8.50 -36.01 0.25
N ALA A 294 7.91 -35.51 -0.84
CA ALA A 294 6.72 -34.67 -0.78
C ALA A 294 5.53 -35.44 -0.18
N ARG A 295 4.83 -34.84 0.79
CA ARG A 295 3.66 -35.42 1.46
C ARG A 295 2.52 -34.42 1.50
N VAL A 296 1.32 -34.87 1.12
CA VAL A 296 0.08 -34.09 1.24
C VAL A 296 -0.65 -34.51 2.49
N TYR A 297 -1.03 -33.55 3.33
CA TYR A 297 -1.85 -33.75 4.51
C TYR A 297 -2.74 -32.51 4.74
N PRO A 298 -3.80 -32.59 5.58
CA PRO A 298 -4.72 -31.47 5.77
C PRO A 298 -4.01 -30.14 6.08
N GLY A 299 -4.37 -29.09 5.34
CA GLY A 299 -3.72 -27.77 5.42
C GLY A 299 -2.41 -27.62 4.63
N HIS A 300 -1.78 -28.72 4.21
CA HIS A 300 -0.49 -28.76 3.53
C HIS A 300 -0.62 -29.40 2.15
N THR A 301 -1.24 -28.66 1.24
CA THR A 301 -1.42 -29.06 -0.17
C THR A 301 -0.47 -28.34 -1.10
N GLY A 302 -0.06 -29.00 -2.18
CA GLY A 302 0.75 -28.42 -3.25
C GLY A 302 0.03 -27.37 -4.09
N SER A 303 0.79 -26.71 -4.94
CA SER A 303 0.33 -25.77 -5.94
C SER A 303 -0.23 -26.52 -7.16
N PRO A 304 -1.44 -26.21 -7.64
CA PRO A 304 -1.97 -26.80 -8.86
C PRO A 304 -1.29 -26.20 -10.10
N LEU A 305 -1.16 -27.01 -11.16
CA LEU A 305 -0.54 -26.59 -12.42
C LEU A 305 -1.25 -25.40 -13.07
N ASP A 306 -2.59 -25.38 -13.03
CA ASP A 306 -3.40 -24.45 -13.82
C ASP A 306 -3.84 -23.19 -13.04
N LEU A 307 -3.15 -22.87 -11.94
CA LEU A 307 -3.26 -21.59 -11.23
C LEU A 307 -1.87 -21.09 -10.87
N PRO A 308 -1.71 -19.82 -10.45
CA PRO A 308 -0.45 -19.36 -9.88
C PRO A 308 -0.10 -20.16 -8.62
N ALA A 309 1.19 -20.34 -8.37
CA ALA A 309 1.71 -21.08 -7.22
C ALA A 309 1.24 -20.48 -5.88
N LYS A 310 1.24 -21.30 -4.84
CA LYS A 310 1.22 -20.79 -3.46
C LYS A 310 2.49 -19.99 -3.17
N THR A 311 2.43 -19.13 -2.16
CA THR A 311 3.61 -18.38 -1.70
C THR A 311 4.70 -19.37 -1.24
N LEU A 312 5.82 -19.42 -1.95
CA LEU A 312 6.98 -20.20 -1.53
C LEU A 312 7.45 -19.71 -0.16
N LYS A 313 7.76 -20.65 0.73
CA LYS A 313 8.18 -20.38 2.11
C LYS A 313 9.61 -20.83 2.33
N ALA A 314 10.31 -20.05 3.15
CA ALA A 314 11.71 -20.25 3.46
C ALA A 314 11.99 -21.49 4.35
N GLY A 315 10.95 -22.09 4.94
CA GLY A 315 11.05 -23.22 5.87
C GLY A 315 11.38 -22.76 7.30
N GLY A 316 10.70 -23.33 8.31
CA GLY A 316 10.91 -22.99 9.73
C GLY A 316 11.67 -24.05 10.54
N HIS A 317 11.65 -25.31 10.09
CA HIS A 317 12.17 -26.47 10.86
C HIS A 317 12.82 -27.53 9.96
N GLY A 318 13.52 -27.13 8.89
CA GLY A 318 14.21 -28.06 7.98
C GLY A 318 13.32 -28.91 7.07
N VAL A 319 11.99 -28.91 7.26
CA VAL A 319 11.02 -29.55 6.34
C VAL A 319 10.17 -28.47 5.66
N PRO A 320 10.28 -28.30 4.33
CA PRO A 320 9.41 -27.41 3.58
C PRO A 320 7.99 -27.98 3.50
N GLY A 321 7.04 -27.15 3.93
CA GLY A 321 5.61 -27.46 3.91
C GLY A 321 5.04 -27.55 2.48
N GLY A 322 3.73 -27.79 2.40
CA GLY A 322 3.05 -28.04 1.12
C GLY A 322 3.11 -26.87 0.13
N GLU A 323 3.43 -25.66 0.58
CA GLU A 323 3.60 -24.48 -0.26
C GLU A 323 4.73 -24.60 -1.29
N ASN A 324 5.74 -25.42 -1.01
CA ASN A 324 6.88 -25.66 -1.90
C ASN A 324 6.69 -26.91 -2.79
N MET A 325 5.46 -27.41 -2.91
CA MET A 325 5.12 -28.58 -3.72
C MET A 325 4.29 -28.21 -4.95
N LEU A 326 4.40 -29.05 -5.98
CA LEU A 326 3.56 -29.12 -7.16
C LEU A 326 2.58 -30.28 -7.02
N ILE A 327 1.33 -30.12 -7.48
CA ILE A 327 0.41 -31.21 -7.75
C ILE A 327 0.46 -31.56 -9.25
N LYS A 328 0.86 -32.79 -9.57
CA LYS A 328 0.89 -33.34 -10.93
C LYS A 328 -0.54 -33.56 -11.45
N SER A 329 -0.69 -33.76 -12.77
CA SER A 329 -2.00 -33.95 -13.40
C SER A 329 -2.73 -35.22 -12.94
N ASP A 330 -2.00 -36.23 -12.44
CA ASP A 330 -2.54 -37.47 -11.87
C ASP A 330 -2.96 -37.32 -10.39
N GLY A 331 -2.78 -36.13 -9.80
CA GLY A 331 -3.11 -35.85 -8.40
C GLY A 331 -1.98 -36.13 -7.41
N SER A 332 -0.88 -36.76 -7.84
CA SER A 332 0.31 -36.96 -7.00
C SER A 332 1.02 -35.63 -6.74
N ALA A 333 1.82 -35.56 -5.67
CA ALA A 333 2.58 -34.37 -5.30
C ALA A 333 4.08 -34.62 -5.37
N ARG A 334 4.84 -33.60 -5.79
CA ARG A 334 6.30 -33.57 -5.67
C ARG A 334 6.76 -32.19 -5.24
N TYR A 335 7.98 -32.09 -4.70
CA TYR A 335 8.57 -30.78 -4.45
C TYR A 335 8.89 -30.06 -5.77
N PHE A 336 8.82 -28.73 -5.74
CA PHE A 336 9.45 -27.95 -6.79
C PHE A 336 10.97 -28.12 -6.72
N THR A 337 11.60 -28.26 -7.86
CA THR A 337 13.05 -28.06 -7.97
C THR A 337 13.39 -26.59 -7.69
N ILE A 338 14.67 -26.31 -7.47
CA ILE A 338 15.17 -24.94 -7.34
C ILE A 338 14.86 -24.14 -8.61
N ARG A 339 15.14 -24.68 -9.79
CA ARG A 339 14.89 -24.01 -11.08
C ARG A 339 13.43 -23.64 -11.29
N GLU A 340 12.52 -24.56 -10.98
CA GLU A 340 11.09 -24.30 -11.06
C GLU A 340 10.66 -23.19 -10.09
N SER A 341 11.18 -23.23 -8.85
CA SER A 341 10.91 -22.21 -7.84
C SER A 341 11.48 -20.84 -8.23
N ALA A 342 12.66 -20.80 -8.86
CA ALA A 342 13.27 -19.60 -9.41
C ALA A 342 12.41 -18.96 -10.50
N ARG A 343 11.91 -19.77 -11.45
CA ARG A 343 10.96 -19.28 -12.48
C ARG A 343 9.64 -18.81 -11.89
N ILE A 344 9.14 -19.48 -10.85
CA ILE A 344 7.94 -19.04 -10.14
C ILE A 344 8.15 -17.66 -9.49
N GLN A 345 9.34 -17.41 -8.94
CA GLN A 345 9.79 -16.10 -8.44
C GLN A 345 10.30 -15.17 -9.55
N THR A 346 10.11 -15.53 -10.83
CA THR A 346 10.50 -14.75 -12.01
C THR A 346 11.99 -14.40 -12.10
N PHE A 347 12.86 -15.15 -11.42
CA PHE A 347 14.30 -15.07 -11.71
C PHE A 347 14.54 -15.51 -13.15
N PRO A 348 15.36 -14.78 -13.93
CA PRO A 348 15.65 -15.18 -15.30
C PRO A 348 16.44 -16.49 -15.33
N ASP A 349 16.25 -17.24 -16.43
CA ASP A 349 16.96 -18.48 -16.64
C ASP A 349 18.48 -18.25 -16.77
N GLY A 350 19.26 -19.25 -16.38
CA GLY A 350 20.73 -19.15 -16.32
C GLY A 350 21.27 -18.66 -14.97
N PHE A 351 20.48 -17.91 -14.20
CA PHE A 351 20.84 -17.52 -12.82
C PHE A 351 20.92 -18.75 -11.93
N TYR A 352 22.08 -19.00 -11.32
CA TYR A 352 22.37 -20.17 -10.50
C TYR A 352 22.09 -19.89 -9.02
N PHE A 353 21.64 -20.88 -8.26
CA PHE A 353 21.54 -20.77 -6.81
C PHE A 353 22.53 -21.70 -6.12
N HIS A 354 23.28 -21.14 -5.17
CA HIS A 354 24.30 -21.84 -4.41
C HIS A 354 23.72 -22.40 -3.09
N GLY A 355 24.16 -23.61 -2.73
CA GLY A 355 23.80 -24.28 -1.48
C GLY A 355 22.89 -25.50 -1.67
N SER A 356 22.46 -26.06 -0.55
CA SER A 356 21.52 -27.19 -0.54
C SER A 356 20.15 -26.78 -1.07
N TRP A 357 19.31 -27.78 -1.38
CA TRP A 357 17.92 -27.51 -1.76
C TRP A 357 17.18 -26.71 -0.68
N SER A 358 17.29 -27.08 0.59
CA SER A 358 16.65 -26.36 1.70
C SER A 358 17.14 -24.91 1.82
N GLU A 359 18.45 -24.68 1.74
CA GLU A 359 19.02 -23.32 1.81
C GLU A 359 18.60 -22.46 0.62
N THR A 360 18.52 -23.05 -0.57
CA THR A 360 18.07 -22.34 -1.75
C THR A 360 16.57 -22.02 -1.69
N MET A 361 15.76 -22.93 -1.15
CA MET A 361 14.34 -22.65 -0.90
C MET A 361 14.15 -21.56 0.16
N ARG A 362 15.07 -21.43 1.13
CA ARG A 362 15.13 -20.30 2.06
C ARG A 362 15.36 -18.98 1.32
N GLN A 363 16.38 -18.94 0.47
CA GLN A 363 16.70 -17.78 -0.39
C GLN A 363 15.50 -17.38 -1.27
N LEU A 364 14.93 -18.32 -2.00
CA LEU A 364 13.77 -18.09 -2.89
C LEU A 364 12.48 -17.75 -2.13
N GLY A 365 12.29 -18.32 -0.93
CA GLY A 365 11.16 -18.05 -0.07
C GLY A 365 11.18 -16.62 0.49
N ASN A 366 12.38 -16.09 0.77
CA ASN A 366 12.59 -14.73 1.25
C ASN A 366 12.60 -13.68 0.13
N ALA A 367 13.05 -14.05 -1.07
CA ALA A 367 13.15 -13.12 -2.20
C ALA A 367 11.83 -12.43 -2.58
N VAL A 368 11.95 -11.20 -3.07
CA VAL A 368 10.92 -10.52 -3.85
C VAL A 368 10.93 -11.08 -5.27
N PRO A 369 9.77 -11.39 -5.90
CA PRO A 369 9.78 -11.80 -7.29
C PRO A 369 10.38 -10.70 -8.19
N VAL A 370 11.35 -11.05 -9.03
CA VAL A 370 12.12 -10.09 -9.84
C VAL A 370 11.22 -9.22 -10.73
N LEU A 371 10.20 -9.81 -11.36
CA LEU A 371 9.26 -9.06 -12.20
C LEU A 371 8.45 -8.04 -11.39
N LEU A 372 8.03 -8.38 -10.17
CA LEU A 372 7.30 -7.45 -9.31
C LEU A 372 8.23 -6.30 -8.88
N ALA A 373 9.44 -6.62 -8.45
CA ALA A 373 10.47 -5.63 -8.12
C ALA A 373 10.74 -4.68 -9.29
N GLN A 374 10.91 -5.22 -10.51
CA GLN A 374 11.09 -4.44 -11.73
C GLN A 374 9.94 -3.46 -11.96
N ARG A 375 8.68 -3.90 -11.84
CA ARG A 375 7.51 -3.02 -12.07
C ARG A 375 7.50 -1.82 -11.13
N VAL A 376 7.81 -2.05 -9.85
CA VAL A 376 7.88 -0.98 -8.84
C VAL A 376 9.07 -0.07 -9.13
N ALA A 377 10.26 -0.64 -9.31
CA ALA A 377 11.48 0.11 -9.56
C ALA A 377 11.42 0.96 -10.84
N SER A 378 10.86 0.44 -11.94
CA SER A 378 10.70 1.20 -13.18
C SER A 378 9.77 2.41 -13.00
N SER A 379 8.69 2.26 -12.24
CA SER A 379 7.79 3.38 -11.96
C SER A 379 8.45 4.44 -11.07
N VAL A 380 9.30 4.02 -10.11
CA VAL A 380 10.09 4.94 -9.29
C VAL A 380 11.14 5.68 -10.13
N ALA A 381 11.87 4.96 -10.99
CA ALA A 381 12.85 5.54 -11.90
C ALA A 381 12.23 6.59 -12.82
N GLU A 382 11.06 6.28 -13.39
CA GLU A 382 10.30 7.21 -14.23
C GLU A 382 9.99 8.53 -13.50
N GLN A 383 9.49 8.46 -12.26
CA GLN A 383 9.20 9.66 -11.49
C GLN A 383 10.44 10.46 -11.11
N ILE A 384 11.54 9.79 -10.75
CA ILE A 384 12.81 10.47 -10.48
C ILE A 384 13.29 11.21 -11.73
N ALA A 385 13.18 10.59 -12.91
CA ALA A 385 13.55 11.23 -14.18
C ALA A 385 12.66 12.44 -14.49
N ILE A 386 11.33 12.31 -14.34
CA ILE A 386 10.37 13.40 -14.57
C ILE A 386 10.65 14.59 -13.62
N ALA A 387 10.91 14.31 -12.34
CA ALA A 387 11.25 15.34 -11.36
C ALA A 387 12.58 16.04 -11.72
N GLY A 388 13.58 15.26 -12.17
CA GLY A 388 14.86 15.78 -12.65
C GLY A 388 14.70 16.74 -13.84
N LEU A 389 13.96 16.32 -14.88
CA LEU A 389 13.67 17.14 -16.06
C LEU A 389 12.91 18.42 -15.70
N SER A 390 11.90 18.31 -14.84
CA SER A 390 11.11 19.45 -14.37
C SER A 390 11.96 20.48 -13.64
N ARG A 391 12.96 20.02 -12.87
CA ARG A 391 13.91 20.90 -12.15
C ARG A 391 14.88 21.58 -13.11
N ILE A 392 15.39 20.88 -14.12
CA ILE A 392 16.26 21.47 -15.16
C ILE A 392 15.49 22.57 -15.92
N ALA A 393 14.27 22.28 -16.37
CA ALA A 393 13.42 23.26 -17.07
C ALA A 393 13.13 24.51 -16.21
N LYS A 394 12.85 24.33 -14.92
CA LYS A 394 12.70 25.45 -13.96
C LYS A 394 13.99 26.26 -13.84
N ASN A 395 15.15 25.61 -13.71
CA ASN A 395 16.44 26.29 -13.60
C ASN A 395 16.79 27.09 -14.86
N GLU A 396 16.59 26.52 -16.05
CA GLU A 396 16.79 27.24 -17.31
C GLU A 396 15.86 28.46 -17.45
N ALA A 397 14.59 28.31 -17.06
CA ALA A 397 13.64 29.40 -17.02
C ALA A 397 14.07 30.50 -16.03
N LEU A 398 14.61 30.11 -14.85
CA LEU A 398 15.18 31.03 -13.86
C LEU A 398 16.42 31.76 -14.37
N THR A 399 17.32 31.08 -15.08
CA THR A 399 18.54 31.69 -15.65
C THR A 399 18.20 32.66 -16.78
N LYS A 400 17.26 32.29 -17.67
CA LYS A 400 16.71 33.20 -18.70
C LYS A 400 15.94 34.38 -18.10
N LYS A 401 15.27 34.19 -16.95
CA LYS A 401 14.56 35.26 -16.21
C LYS A 401 15.52 36.18 -15.46
N LYS A 402 16.65 35.68 -14.94
CA LYS A 402 17.73 36.48 -14.32
C LYS A 402 18.48 37.34 -15.34
N ALA A 403 18.68 36.84 -16.57
CA ALA A 403 19.28 37.60 -17.67
C ALA A 403 18.36 38.71 -18.22
N ARG A 404 17.07 38.70 -17.84
CA ARG A 404 16.06 39.65 -18.29
C ARG A 404 15.31 40.22 -17.09
N MET A 405 16.03 40.94 -16.23
CA MET A 405 15.41 41.67 -15.13
C MET A 405 14.92 43.06 -15.59
N THR A 406 13.65 43.12 -16.00
CA THR A 406 12.73 44.09 -15.39
C THR A 406 11.62 43.29 -14.72
N ALA A 407 11.20 43.77 -13.55
CA ALA A 407 10.39 43.06 -12.54
C ALA A 407 9.24 42.24 -13.15
N LYS A 408 9.15 40.95 -12.79
CA LYS A 408 8.04 40.10 -13.26
C LYS A 408 7.40 39.27 -12.14
N VAL A 409 6.26 39.80 -11.70
CA VAL A 409 5.12 39.17 -11.04
C VAL A 409 4.96 37.70 -11.45
N ILE A 410 4.75 36.83 -10.46
CA ILE A 410 4.44 35.41 -10.67
C ILE A 410 2.96 35.33 -11.09
N PRO A 411 2.63 34.80 -12.28
CA PRO A 411 1.23 34.61 -12.66
C PRO A 411 0.61 33.53 -11.78
N PHE A 412 -0.54 33.84 -11.17
CA PHE A 412 -1.37 32.88 -10.48
C PHE A 412 -1.78 31.76 -11.45
N ASN A 413 -1.49 30.50 -11.11
CA ASN A 413 -1.96 29.34 -11.87
C ASN A 413 -3.24 28.79 -11.21
N PRO A 414 -4.44 29.13 -11.71
CA PRO A 414 -5.70 28.67 -11.13
C PRO A 414 -5.89 27.14 -11.20
N LEU A 415 -5.08 26.43 -12.01
CA LEU A 415 -5.24 25.00 -12.30
C LEU A 415 -4.21 24.10 -11.58
N ASP A 416 -3.41 24.63 -10.65
CA ASP A 416 -2.55 23.80 -9.77
C ASP A 416 -3.41 22.98 -8.81
N LYS A 417 -3.07 21.70 -8.51
CA LYS A 417 -3.87 20.85 -7.62
C LYS A 417 -4.08 21.42 -6.22
N LYS A 418 -3.12 22.20 -5.69
CA LYS A 418 -3.27 22.93 -4.42
C LYS A 418 -4.22 24.11 -4.57
N ASN A 419 -4.21 24.81 -5.72
CA ASN A 419 -5.11 25.93 -6.00
C ASN A 419 -6.53 25.46 -6.35
N LEU A 420 -6.67 24.36 -7.09
CA LEU A 420 -7.93 23.65 -7.39
C LEU A 420 -8.51 23.04 -6.11
N GLY A 421 -7.67 22.41 -5.28
CA GLY A 421 -8.10 21.86 -4.00
C GLY A 421 -8.46 22.90 -2.96
N ALA A 422 -7.69 23.98 -2.89
CA ALA A 422 -8.08 25.16 -2.13
C ALA A 422 -9.39 25.74 -2.69
N SER A 423 -9.55 25.85 -4.01
CA SER A 423 -10.76 26.39 -4.64
C SER A 423 -12.01 25.53 -4.38
N VAL A 424 -11.92 24.20 -4.45
CA VAL A 424 -13.05 23.29 -4.17
C VAL A 424 -13.38 23.27 -2.67
N ALA A 425 -12.36 23.24 -1.80
CA ALA A 425 -12.57 23.32 -0.36
C ALA A 425 -13.14 24.69 0.05
N GLU A 426 -12.64 25.79 -0.50
CA GLU A 426 -13.15 27.14 -0.28
C GLU A 426 -14.58 27.29 -0.84
N ALA A 427 -14.85 26.73 -2.02
CA ALA A 427 -16.18 26.71 -2.61
C ALA A 427 -17.19 25.91 -1.76
N LEU A 428 -16.77 24.83 -1.11
CA LEU A 428 -17.61 24.10 -0.16
C LEU A 428 -17.79 24.90 1.14
N LEU A 429 -16.73 25.50 1.68
CA LEU A 429 -16.75 26.26 2.94
C LEU A 429 -17.50 27.59 2.83
N THR A 430 -17.64 28.16 1.64
CA THR A 430 -18.46 29.35 1.39
C THR A 430 -19.94 29.03 1.20
N LYS A 431 -20.33 27.74 1.13
CA LYS A 431 -21.75 27.36 1.09
C LYS A 431 -22.43 27.60 2.42
N GLU A 432 -23.71 27.92 2.30
CA GLU A 432 -24.61 28.03 3.43
C GLU A 432 -24.58 26.73 4.25
N VAL A 433 -24.65 26.91 5.56
CA VAL A 433 -24.70 25.80 6.49
C VAL A 433 -26.16 25.43 6.68
N HIS A 434 -26.48 24.17 6.44
CA HIS A 434 -27.83 23.65 6.58
C HIS A 434 -27.91 22.69 7.77
N GLN A 435 -28.99 22.77 8.54
CA GLN A 435 -29.28 21.82 9.59
C GLN A 435 -29.55 20.43 8.96
N LEU A 436 -28.85 19.41 9.44
CA LEU A 436 -28.91 18.08 8.83
C LEU A 436 -30.29 17.41 9.06
N ALA A 437 -31.00 17.79 10.13
CA ALA A 437 -32.32 17.28 10.48
C ALA A 437 -33.40 17.63 9.45
N GLU A 438 -33.34 18.83 8.85
CA GLU A 438 -34.43 19.45 8.08
C GLU A 438 -34.08 19.74 6.62
N LEU A 439 -33.12 18.99 6.04
CA LEU A 439 -32.72 19.18 4.66
C LEU A 439 -33.90 19.03 3.68
N SER A 440 -34.16 20.09 2.91
CA SER A 440 -35.07 20.06 1.77
C SER A 440 -34.47 19.23 0.63
N ALA A 441 -35.33 18.58 -0.16
CA ALA A 441 -34.88 17.74 -1.27
C ALA A 441 -34.33 18.58 -2.43
N PHE A 442 -33.15 18.24 -2.94
CA PHE A 442 -32.50 18.90 -4.07
C PHE A 442 -31.86 17.90 -5.03
N ASP A 443 -31.67 18.31 -6.28
CA ASP A 443 -31.03 17.53 -7.32
C ASP A 443 -29.52 17.78 -7.36
N GLY A 444 -28.74 16.74 -7.69
CA GLY A 444 -27.29 16.86 -7.78
C GLY A 444 -26.50 15.73 -7.14
N ALA A 445 -25.24 15.65 -7.54
CA ALA A 445 -24.19 14.78 -7.01
C ALA A 445 -23.02 15.67 -6.61
N GLY A 446 -22.21 15.23 -5.66
CA GLY A 446 -21.18 16.12 -5.14
C GLY A 446 -20.51 15.66 -3.86
N ILE A 447 -19.92 16.63 -3.19
CA ILE A 447 -19.17 16.48 -1.95
C ILE A 447 -19.87 17.21 -0.81
N TYR A 448 -19.69 16.73 0.41
CA TYR A 448 -20.29 17.33 1.59
C TYR A 448 -19.41 17.18 2.82
N ALA A 449 -19.60 18.09 3.76
CA ALA A 449 -18.97 18.10 5.07
C ALA A 449 -20.05 18.20 6.14
N ILE A 450 -19.96 17.36 7.17
CA ILE A 450 -20.86 17.34 8.32
C ILE A 450 -20.11 17.91 9.52
N TYR A 451 -20.78 18.76 10.27
CA TYR A 451 -20.30 19.44 11.47
C TYR A 451 -21.13 19.03 12.67
N TYR A 452 -20.52 19.11 13.85
CA TYR A 452 -21.15 18.75 15.12
C TYR A 452 -21.00 19.89 16.12
N THR A 453 -22.08 20.22 16.84
CA THR A 453 -22.15 21.28 17.86
C THR A 453 -22.69 20.80 19.20
N GLY A 454 -22.94 19.50 19.36
CA GLY A 454 -23.53 18.94 20.58
C GLY A 454 -22.55 18.80 21.73
N ASN A 455 -23.00 18.14 22.80
CA ASN A 455 -22.29 18.04 24.08
C ASN A 455 -21.64 16.67 24.34
N PHE A 456 -21.51 15.80 23.34
CA PHE A 456 -20.85 14.50 23.50
C PHE A 456 -19.37 14.72 23.86
N GLY A 457 -18.97 14.31 25.07
CA GLY A 457 -17.70 14.72 25.69
C GLY A 457 -16.46 14.44 24.84
N ALA A 458 -16.44 13.33 24.08
CA ALA A 458 -15.31 13.00 23.20
C ALA A 458 -15.14 13.99 22.03
N TYR A 459 -16.19 14.76 21.69
CA TYR A 459 -16.23 15.74 20.60
C TYR A 459 -16.23 17.19 21.08
N ALA A 460 -15.91 17.44 22.35
CA ALA A 460 -15.91 18.78 22.94
C ALA A 460 -15.10 19.80 22.10
N GLN A 461 -13.95 19.40 21.56
CA GLN A 461 -13.14 20.28 20.71
C GLN A 461 -13.81 20.59 19.37
N VAL A 462 -14.42 19.60 18.72
CA VAL A 462 -15.18 19.80 17.47
C VAL A 462 -16.35 20.75 17.71
N SER A 463 -17.08 20.54 18.80
CA SER A 463 -18.19 21.39 19.21
C SER A 463 -17.73 22.83 19.42
N ARG A 464 -16.66 23.05 20.20
CA ARG A 464 -16.07 24.39 20.43
C ARG A 464 -15.72 25.14 19.15
N LEU A 465 -15.24 24.42 18.13
CA LEU A 465 -14.86 24.98 16.82
C LEU A 465 -16.04 25.28 15.89
N ASN A 466 -17.19 24.68 16.17
CA ASN A 466 -18.36 24.78 15.30
C ASN A 466 -19.48 25.65 15.89
N LEU A 467 -19.49 25.88 17.21
CA LEU A 467 -20.44 26.74 17.90
C LEU A 467 -20.42 28.19 17.40
N ASN A 468 -21.49 28.93 17.71
CA ASN A 468 -21.67 30.34 17.37
C ASN A 468 -21.55 30.62 15.86
N GLY A 469 -22.01 29.68 15.04
CA GLY A 469 -22.01 29.81 13.57
C GLY A 469 -20.64 29.66 12.91
N LYS A 470 -19.60 29.24 13.65
CA LYS A 470 -18.21 29.19 13.14
C LYS A 470 -17.97 28.06 12.14
N PHE A 471 -18.51 26.86 12.41
CA PHE A 471 -18.39 25.66 11.58
C PHE A 471 -16.98 25.43 10.97
N MET A 472 -15.94 25.44 11.82
CA MET A 472 -14.54 25.41 11.37
C MET A 472 -13.99 24.01 11.13
N LEU A 473 -14.47 22.99 11.87
CA LEU A 473 -13.94 21.64 11.81
C LEU A 473 -15.06 20.62 11.52
N PRO A 474 -15.09 20.03 10.31
CA PRO A 474 -16.04 18.96 10.05
C PRO A 474 -15.71 17.71 10.87
N ILE A 475 -16.74 17.02 11.35
CA ILE A 475 -16.62 15.72 12.02
C ILE A 475 -16.52 14.58 10.99
N TYR A 476 -17.09 14.79 9.81
CA TYR A 476 -17.07 13.86 8.68
C TYR A 476 -17.13 14.59 7.33
N VAL A 477 -16.48 14.03 6.32
CA VAL A 477 -16.52 14.47 4.93
C VAL A 477 -16.84 13.27 4.05
N GLY A 478 -17.70 13.45 3.06
CA GLY A 478 -18.07 12.38 2.15
C GLY A 478 -18.43 12.86 0.76
N LYS A 479 -18.74 11.88 -0.09
CA LYS A 479 -19.20 12.09 -1.46
C LYS A 479 -20.46 11.32 -1.81
N ALA A 480 -21.16 11.79 -2.83
CA ALA A 480 -22.27 11.11 -3.45
C ALA A 480 -22.12 11.18 -4.97
N VAL A 481 -21.98 10.01 -5.62
CA VAL A 481 -21.71 9.87 -7.06
C VAL A 481 -22.91 9.18 -7.73
N PRO A 482 -23.35 9.60 -8.93
CA PRO A 482 -24.44 8.95 -9.65
C PRO A 482 -24.15 7.47 -9.97
N ALA A 483 -25.20 6.67 -10.04
CA ALA A 483 -25.09 5.28 -10.47
C ALA A 483 -24.75 5.23 -11.97
N GLY A 484 -23.57 4.71 -12.32
CA GLY A 484 -23.09 4.60 -13.71
C GLY A 484 -21.83 5.41 -14.05
N ALA A 485 -21.37 6.31 -13.17
CA ALA A 485 -20.18 7.13 -13.40
C ALA A 485 -18.87 6.33 -13.60
N ARG A 486 -18.85 5.03 -13.25
CA ARG A 486 -17.71 4.12 -13.50
C ARG A 486 -17.64 3.56 -14.93
N VAL A 487 -18.56 3.93 -15.83
CA VAL A 487 -18.68 3.35 -17.18
C VAL A 487 -18.21 4.30 -18.30
N GLY A 488 -17.78 5.53 -17.98
CA GLY A 488 -17.14 6.40 -18.98
C GLY A 488 -18.06 6.86 -20.13
N ALA A 489 -19.38 6.92 -19.91
CA ALA A 489 -20.31 7.46 -20.89
C ALA A 489 -20.41 8.99 -20.74
N ASN A 490 -19.91 9.73 -21.74
CA ASN A 490 -20.21 11.16 -21.93
C ASN A 490 -21.67 11.32 -22.34
N SER A 491 -22.58 11.33 -21.37
CA SER A 491 -23.95 11.77 -21.58
C SER A 491 -24.40 12.53 -20.35
N GLU A 492 -25.09 13.65 -20.55
CA GLU A 492 -25.78 14.43 -19.52
C GLU A 492 -26.87 13.54 -18.89
N ILE A 493 -26.47 12.66 -17.97
CA ILE A 493 -27.41 11.87 -17.17
C ILE A 493 -28.09 12.88 -16.24
N PRO A 494 -29.44 12.95 -16.20
CA PRO A 494 -30.14 13.78 -15.24
C PRO A 494 -29.70 13.40 -13.84
N VAL A 495 -28.95 14.29 -13.19
CA VAL A 495 -28.40 14.04 -11.87
C VAL A 495 -29.55 14.10 -10.88
N GLY A 496 -30.17 12.96 -10.59
CA GLY A 496 -31.24 12.89 -9.60
C GLY A 496 -30.78 13.33 -8.21
N LYS A 497 -31.61 13.09 -7.19
CA LYS A 497 -31.39 13.48 -5.78
C LYS A 497 -30.30 12.66 -5.05
N VAL A 498 -29.15 12.41 -5.69
CA VAL A 498 -28.11 11.46 -5.22
C VAL A 498 -27.44 11.97 -3.95
N LEU A 499 -26.99 13.23 -3.95
CA LEU A 499 -26.36 13.86 -2.79
C LEU A 499 -27.34 14.02 -1.62
N TYR A 500 -28.55 14.50 -1.92
CA TYR A 500 -29.63 14.59 -0.93
C TYR A 500 -29.93 13.25 -0.26
N LYS A 501 -30.13 12.18 -1.05
CA LYS A 501 -30.37 10.82 -0.52
C LYS A 501 -29.23 10.37 0.38
N ARG A 502 -27.98 10.65 0.00
CA ARG A 502 -26.81 10.27 0.81
C ARG A 502 -26.76 11.02 2.14
N LEU A 503 -27.02 12.33 2.15
CA LEU A 503 -27.11 13.10 3.41
C LEU A 503 -28.26 12.60 4.30
N LYS A 504 -29.40 12.23 3.70
CA LYS A 504 -30.53 11.64 4.42
C LYS A 504 -30.15 10.30 5.08
N GLU A 505 -29.44 9.42 4.39
CA GLU A 505 -28.92 8.17 4.97
C GLU A 505 -28.01 8.40 6.18
N HIS A 506 -27.19 9.46 6.13
CA HIS A 506 -26.35 9.86 7.26
C HIS A 506 -27.19 10.41 8.41
N ALA A 507 -28.19 11.25 8.14
CA ALA A 507 -29.12 11.75 9.14
C ALA A 507 -29.86 10.60 9.84
N ASP A 508 -30.33 9.60 9.09
CA ASP A 508 -31.00 8.42 9.64
C ASP A 508 -30.05 7.56 10.49
N SER A 509 -28.78 7.46 10.10
CA SER A 509 -27.76 6.78 10.93
C SER A 509 -27.52 7.51 12.25
N ILE A 510 -27.51 8.84 12.26
CA ILE A 510 -27.34 9.65 13.47
C ILE A 510 -28.58 9.54 14.35
N ARG A 511 -29.80 9.62 13.78
CA ARG A 511 -31.06 9.41 14.52
C ARG A 511 -31.15 8.04 15.20
N ALA A 512 -30.57 7.02 14.56
CA ALA A 512 -30.52 5.68 15.14
C ALA A 512 -29.57 5.57 16.33
N ALA A 513 -28.59 6.47 16.50
CA ALA A 513 -27.65 6.43 17.62
C ALA A 513 -28.30 6.95 18.90
N VAL A 514 -28.12 6.24 20.02
CA VAL A 514 -28.77 6.56 21.30
C VAL A 514 -28.14 7.75 22.04
N ASN A 515 -26.91 8.12 21.67
CA ASN A 515 -26.11 9.12 22.38
C ASN A 515 -25.73 10.32 21.50
N LEU A 516 -26.44 10.51 20.38
CA LEU A 516 -26.31 11.66 19.50
C LEU A 516 -27.70 12.24 19.26
N ASN A 517 -27.78 13.57 19.15
CA ASN A 517 -28.99 14.26 18.75
C ASN A 517 -28.80 14.80 17.33
N ILE A 518 -29.74 14.54 16.41
CA ILE A 518 -29.65 15.01 15.01
C ILE A 518 -29.66 16.53 14.90
N GLU A 519 -30.27 17.22 15.88
CA GLU A 519 -30.31 18.70 15.92
C GLU A 519 -28.94 19.32 16.17
N ASP A 520 -27.97 18.54 16.66
CA ASP A 520 -26.59 18.98 16.87
C ASP A 520 -25.72 18.88 15.61
N PHE A 521 -26.29 18.47 14.47
CA PHE A 521 -25.56 18.23 13.23
C PHE A 521 -25.96 19.17 12.11
N PHE A 522 -24.94 19.70 11.46
CA PHE A 522 -25.07 20.62 10.34
C PHE A 522 -24.25 20.10 9.16
N CYS A 523 -24.55 20.57 7.97
CA CYS A 523 -23.76 20.21 6.80
C CYS A 523 -23.58 21.39 5.84
N ARG A 524 -22.48 21.33 5.10
CA ARG A 524 -22.28 22.05 3.84
C ARG A 524 -22.20 21.02 2.73
N PHE A 525 -22.72 21.36 1.56
CA PHE A 525 -22.61 20.50 0.40
C PHE A 525 -22.36 21.32 -0.86
N LEU A 526 -21.64 20.73 -1.81
CA LEU A 526 -21.30 21.34 -3.08
C LEU A 526 -21.64 20.35 -4.18
N VAL A 527 -22.62 20.71 -5.01
CA VAL A 527 -22.94 19.99 -6.24
C VAL A 527 -21.85 20.30 -7.26
N VAL A 528 -21.19 19.26 -7.78
CA VAL A 528 -20.10 19.37 -8.76
C VAL A 528 -20.19 18.22 -9.76
N ASP A 529 -19.58 18.40 -10.94
CA ASP A 529 -19.51 17.33 -11.93
C ASP A 529 -18.77 16.10 -11.39
N ASP A 530 -19.19 14.92 -11.86
CA ASP A 530 -18.72 13.61 -11.40
C ASP A 530 -17.19 13.45 -11.37
N ILE A 531 -16.48 14.11 -12.29
CA ILE A 531 -15.02 14.07 -12.40
C ILE A 531 -14.35 14.70 -11.17
N TRP A 532 -14.96 15.74 -10.58
CA TRP A 532 -14.40 16.49 -9.45
C TRP A 532 -14.70 15.85 -8.10
N ILE A 533 -15.71 15.00 -8.02
CA ILE A 533 -16.22 14.46 -6.75
C ILE A 533 -15.14 13.67 -5.98
N PRO A 534 -14.41 12.69 -6.57
CA PRO A 534 -13.42 11.92 -5.81
C PRO A 534 -12.22 12.76 -5.38
N LEU A 535 -11.81 13.72 -6.22
CA LEU A 535 -10.70 14.62 -5.96
C LEU A 535 -11.04 15.59 -4.83
N GLY A 536 -12.23 16.22 -4.89
CA GLY A 536 -12.72 17.15 -3.87
C GLY A 536 -12.82 16.51 -2.48
N GLU A 537 -13.41 15.30 -2.39
CA GLU A 537 -13.49 14.55 -1.14
C GLU A 537 -12.10 14.30 -0.54
N SER A 538 -11.18 13.76 -1.34
CA SER A 538 -9.83 13.41 -0.89
C SER A 538 -9.06 14.63 -0.37
N LEU A 539 -9.22 15.78 -1.05
CA LEU A 539 -8.56 17.03 -0.67
C LEU A 539 -9.11 17.62 0.63
N ILE A 540 -10.44 17.59 0.83
CA ILE A 540 -11.06 18.10 2.06
C ILE A 540 -10.74 17.18 3.25
N ILE A 541 -10.77 15.86 3.06
CA ILE A 541 -10.32 14.90 4.10
C ILE A 541 -8.86 15.16 4.45
N SER A 542 -7.99 15.34 3.46
CA SER A 542 -6.58 15.66 3.72
C SER A 542 -6.37 17.00 4.42
N ARG A 543 -7.27 17.98 4.21
CA ARG A 543 -7.17 19.33 4.80
C ARG A 543 -7.63 19.36 6.26
N PHE A 544 -8.72 18.67 6.59
CA PHE A 544 -9.37 18.75 7.90
C PHE A 544 -9.21 17.49 8.76
N THR A 545 -8.77 16.38 8.17
CA THR A 545 -8.57 15.08 8.82
C THR A 545 -9.71 14.72 9.79
N PRO A 546 -10.98 14.67 9.33
CA PRO A 546 -12.12 14.52 10.23
C PRO A 546 -12.06 13.20 11.01
N VAL A 547 -12.49 13.23 12.28
CA VAL A 547 -12.36 12.08 13.20
C VAL A 547 -13.12 10.84 12.71
N TRP A 548 -14.28 11.00 12.05
CA TRP A 548 -15.06 9.88 11.49
C TRP A 548 -14.54 9.37 10.15
N ASN A 549 -13.63 10.09 9.50
CA ASN A 549 -12.92 9.59 8.32
C ASN A 549 -11.59 8.92 8.69
N SER A 550 -10.95 9.37 9.77
CA SER A 550 -9.54 9.09 10.04
C SER A 550 -9.31 8.08 11.16
N LEU A 551 -10.12 8.11 12.22
CA LEU A 551 -9.94 7.28 13.41
C LEU A 551 -11.13 6.37 13.70
N ILE A 552 -12.35 6.91 13.59
CA ILE A 552 -13.59 6.22 13.96
C ILE A 552 -14.26 5.68 12.70
N ASP A 553 -13.93 4.44 12.34
CA ASP A 553 -14.43 3.78 11.14
C ASP A 553 -15.90 3.38 11.22
N GLY A 554 -16.56 3.35 10.06
CA GLY A 554 -17.88 2.75 9.87
C GLY A 554 -19.07 3.69 9.83
N PHE A 555 -18.86 5.00 10.00
CA PHE A 555 -19.90 5.97 9.66
C PHE A 555 -20.17 5.91 8.14
N GLY A 556 -21.45 5.86 7.74
CA GLY A 556 -21.84 5.71 6.33
C GLY A 556 -21.86 4.29 5.77
N ASN A 557 -21.53 3.27 6.58
CA ASN A 557 -21.74 1.85 6.23
C ASN A 557 -23.24 1.50 6.19
N HIS A 558 -23.60 0.57 5.31
CA HIS A 558 -24.94 -0.03 5.23
C HIS A 558 -24.95 -1.44 5.85
N ASN A 559 -26.15 -1.97 6.11
CA ASN A 559 -26.35 -3.34 6.58
C ASN A 559 -25.62 -4.35 5.67
N PRO A 560 -24.67 -5.14 6.20
CA PRO A 560 -23.96 -6.13 5.40
C PRO A 560 -24.91 -7.21 4.87
N GLY A 561 -24.78 -7.56 3.60
CA GLY A 561 -25.59 -8.62 2.98
C GLY A 561 -25.39 -10.01 3.63
N LYS A 562 -26.34 -10.92 3.42
CA LYS A 562 -26.34 -12.29 3.97
C LYS A 562 -24.95 -12.94 3.88
N GLY A 563 -24.43 -13.40 5.03
CA GLY A 563 -23.13 -14.09 5.14
C GLY A 563 -21.93 -13.20 5.48
N ARG A 564 -22.12 -11.88 5.68
CA ARG A 564 -21.06 -10.95 6.11
C ARG A 564 -21.18 -10.48 7.58
N HIS A 565 -22.04 -11.13 8.37
CA HIS A 565 -22.25 -10.78 9.79
C HIS A 565 -21.13 -11.26 10.74
N ALA A 566 -20.18 -12.06 10.24
CA ALA A 566 -18.97 -12.43 10.98
C ALA A 566 -17.94 -11.27 11.08
N GLY A 567 -18.19 -10.14 10.42
CA GLY A 567 -17.37 -8.94 10.57
C GLY A 567 -17.48 -8.33 11.96
N MET A 568 -16.42 -7.68 12.43
CA MET A 568 -16.44 -6.94 13.69
C MET A 568 -17.32 -5.69 13.56
N ARG A 569 -18.06 -5.36 14.61
CA ARG A 569 -18.84 -4.12 14.73
C ARG A 569 -17.91 -2.92 14.51
N PRO A 570 -18.19 -1.94 13.62
CA PRO A 570 -17.31 -0.79 13.40
C PRO A 570 -17.09 0.08 14.65
N ARG A 571 -15.98 0.85 14.74
CA ARG A 571 -15.72 1.71 15.91
C ARG A 571 -16.81 2.77 16.09
N TRP A 572 -17.40 3.27 15.00
CA TRP A 572 -18.52 4.21 15.08
C TRP A 572 -19.72 3.59 15.82
N ASP A 573 -20.06 2.34 15.55
CA ASP A 573 -21.18 1.64 16.22
C ASP A 573 -20.85 1.17 17.65
N VAL A 574 -19.58 1.05 17.99
CA VAL A 574 -19.12 0.85 19.38
C VAL A 574 -19.24 2.17 20.16
N LEU A 575 -18.87 3.30 19.54
CA LEU A 575 -18.93 4.61 20.17
C LEU A 575 -20.36 5.15 20.25
N HIS A 576 -21.16 4.90 19.21
CA HIS A 576 -22.53 5.37 19.01
C HIS A 576 -23.46 4.18 18.73
N PRO A 577 -23.87 3.44 19.77
CA PRO A 577 -24.76 2.29 19.60
C PRO A 577 -26.16 2.74 19.15
N GLY A 578 -26.84 1.88 18.38
CA GLY A 578 -28.27 2.03 18.06
C GLY A 578 -28.69 1.61 16.64
N ARG A 579 -27.76 1.49 15.68
CA ARG A 579 -28.04 0.85 14.38
C ARG A 579 -28.28 -0.65 14.58
N GLU A 580 -29.52 -1.12 14.39
CA GLU A 580 -29.92 -2.52 14.63
C GLU A 580 -29.03 -3.56 13.92
N TRP A 581 -28.62 -3.29 12.69
CA TRP A 581 -27.80 -4.24 11.92
C TRP A 581 -26.40 -4.41 12.50
N ALA A 582 -25.85 -3.39 13.17
CA ALA A 582 -24.52 -3.42 13.76
C ALA A 582 -24.47 -4.24 15.05
N GLN A 583 -25.62 -4.43 15.71
CA GLN A 583 -25.76 -5.32 16.87
C GLN A 583 -25.59 -6.79 16.47
N ARG A 584 -25.89 -7.14 15.21
CA ARG A 584 -25.74 -8.51 14.67
C ARG A 584 -24.30 -8.86 14.28
N LEU A 585 -23.37 -7.93 14.43
CA LEU A 585 -21.95 -8.12 14.16
C LEU A 585 -21.21 -8.60 15.41
N ALA A 586 -20.06 -9.23 15.20
CA ALA A 586 -19.20 -9.67 16.29
C ALA A 586 -18.69 -8.46 17.10
N ASP A 587 -18.65 -8.60 18.42
CA ASP A 587 -18.15 -7.55 19.30
C ASP A 587 -16.66 -7.26 19.06
N ARG A 588 -16.27 -6.02 19.37
CA ARG A 588 -14.87 -5.61 19.40
C ARG A 588 -14.28 -5.76 20.80
N PRO A 589 -12.96 -5.98 20.91
CA PRO A 589 -12.28 -5.94 22.20
C PRO A 589 -12.21 -4.52 22.79
N GLU A 590 -12.33 -3.49 21.96
CA GLU A 590 -12.32 -2.08 22.37
C GLU A 590 -13.67 -1.70 23.00
N THR A 591 -13.66 -1.15 24.21
CA THR A 591 -14.88 -0.67 24.88
C THR A 591 -15.30 0.70 24.34
N GLN A 592 -16.58 1.06 24.52
CA GLN A 592 -17.09 2.39 24.16
C GLN A 592 -16.26 3.52 24.81
N LEU A 593 -15.90 3.37 26.09
CA LEU A 593 -15.05 4.32 26.81
C LEU A 593 -13.69 4.48 26.14
N ARG A 594 -13.05 3.36 25.76
CA ARG A 594 -11.73 3.42 25.11
C ARG A 594 -11.79 4.11 23.74
N VAL A 595 -12.82 3.83 22.95
CA VAL A 595 -13.01 4.47 21.65
C VAL A 595 -13.29 5.98 21.82
N ALA A 596 -14.00 6.38 22.88
CA ALA A 596 -14.24 7.77 23.23
C ALA A 596 -12.95 8.50 23.66
N GLU A 597 -12.10 7.87 24.46
CA GLU A 597 -10.78 8.41 24.85
C GLU A 597 -9.87 8.61 23.65
N ASP A 598 -9.82 7.64 22.73
CA ASP A 598 -9.04 7.74 21.51
C ASP A 598 -9.53 8.92 20.65
N ALA A 599 -10.85 9.09 20.51
CA ALA A 599 -11.45 10.21 19.77
C ALA A 599 -11.13 11.57 20.42
N ALA A 600 -11.27 11.68 21.75
CA ALA A 600 -10.93 12.88 22.49
C ALA A 600 -9.44 13.23 22.35
N THR A 601 -8.57 12.24 22.46
CA THR A 601 -7.11 12.40 22.30
C THR A 601 -6.75 12.89 20.91
N TYR A 602 -7.34 12.27 19.88
CA TYR A 602 -7.14 12.67 18.49
C TYR A 602 -7.56 14.12 18.24
N LEU A 603 -8.71 14.52 18.79
CA LEU A 603 -9.25 15.86 18.60
C LEU A 603 -8.53 16.95 19.41
N ARG A 604 -7.65 16.62 20.36
CA ARG A 604 -6.80 17.62 21.04
C ARG A 604 -5.79 18.27 20.10
N VAL A 605 -5.42 17.58 19.01
CA VAL A 605 -4.49 18.11 18.01
C VAL A 605 -5.29 18.66 16.84
N LEU A 606 -5.26 19.99 16.66
CA LEU A 606 -5.98 20.64 15.56
C LEU A 606 -5.29 20.40 14.22
N PRO A 607 -6.06 20.26 13.11
CA PRO A 607 -5.48 20.25 11.76
C PRO A 607 -4.69 21.53 11.48
N ALA A 608 -3.61 21.43 10.70
CA ALA A 608 -2.72 22.54 10.39
C ALA A 608 -3.42 23.78 9.80
N CYS A 609 -4.53 23.58 9.07
CA CYS A 609 -5.31 24.70 8.52
C CYS A 609 -6.07 25.52 9.58
N LEU A 610 -6.20 24.99 10.79
CA LEU A 610 -6.87 25.63 11.94
C LEU A 610 -5.88 26.02 13.03
N SER A 611 -4.66 25.49 13.03
CA SER A 611 -3.62 25.83 14.02
C SER A 611 -3.11 27.26 13.88
N ASP A 612 -3.01 27.78 12.65
CA ASP A 612 -2.51 29.14 12.40
C ASP A 612 -3.57 30.21 12.74
N LYS A 613 -4.86 29.92 12.56
CA LYS A 613 -5.99 30.82 12.91
C LYS A 613 -6.32 30.85 14.40
N PHE A 614 -5.84 29.87 15.18
CA PHE A 614 -6.09 29.81 16.63
C PHE A 614 -5.15 30.72 17.43
N ILE A 615 -3.94 30.98 16.93
CA ILE A 615 -2.94 31.83 17.58
C ILE A 615 -3.34 33.31 17.49
N GLU A 616 -4.08 33.73 16.47
CA GLU A 616 -4.62 35.10 16.37
C GLU A 616 -5.88 35.32 17.22
N ALA A 617 -6.65 34.26 17.54
CA ALA A 617 -7.92 34.38 18.27
C ALA A 617 -7.81 34.27 19.80
N GLU A 618 -6.65 33.88 20.33
CA GLU A 618 -6.34 33.95 21.78
C GLU A 618 -5.51 35.20 22.13
N GLY A 619 -5.33 36.11 21.16
CA GLY A 619 -4.56 37.36 21.28
C GLY A 619 -5.39 38.64 21.15
N GLU A 620 -6.70 38.60 21.42
CA GLU A 620 -7.56 39.76 21.70
C GLU A 620 -8.37 39.57 22.97
#